data_AF-A0A7C2A7M3-F1
#
_entry.id   AF-A0A7C2A7M3-F1
#
_cell.length_a   1.000
_cell.length_b   1.000
_cell.length_c   1.000
_cell.angle_alpha   90.00
_cell.angle_beta   90.00
_cell.angle_gamma   90.00
#
_symmetry.space_group_name_H-M   'P 1'
#
loop_
_entity.id
_entity.type
_entity.pdbx_description
1 polymer ?
#
loop_
_entity_poly.entity_id
_entity_poly.type
_entity_poly.pdbx_seq_one_letter_code
_entity_poly.pdbx_strand_id
1 'polypeptide(L)'
;MPRDLRPGTKPKWQTNPTMLVAPYYGSELTNFRAGWHDALVERIQQCEYPQYMWERLPINKTPCESILKFDQLQPLGKHYKAYELTDYVLCEDALDILDDWLIWLIANKLPKESNLYEIREALLDINKGV
;
A
#
# COMPACT_ATOMS: atom_id res chain seq x y z
N MET A 1 0.88 -22.46 13.68
CA MET A 1 0.66 -23.72 14.42
C MET A 1 1.12 -24.91 13.57
N PRO A 2 2.24 -25.55 13.97
CA PRO A 2 2.68 -26.85 13.48
C PRO A 2 1.51 -27.87 13.41
N ARG A 3 1.53 -28.81 12.46
CA ARG A 3 0.38 -29.70 12.16
C ARG A 3 0.06 -30.65 13.31
N ASP A 4 1.09 -31.10 13.99
CA ASP A 4 1.14 -31.97 15.18
C ASP A 4 0.56 -31.32 16.44
N LEU A 5 0.59 -29.98 16.54
CA LEU A 5 0.00 -29.24 17.66
C LEU A 5 -1.47 -28.85 17.43
N ARG A 6 -2.13 -29.39 16.39
CA ARG A 6 -3.52 -29.06 16.06
C ARG A 6 -4.49 -30.04 16.72
N PRO A 7 -5.38 -29.59 17.64
CA PRO A 7 -6.50 -30.40 18.10
C PRO A 7 -7.39 -30.74 16.90
N GLY A 8 -7.74 -32.02 16.74
CA GLY A 8 -8.62 -32.49 15.67
C GLY A 8 -9.94 -31.70 15.70
N THR A 9 -10.33 -31.16 14.54
CA THR A 9 -11.55 -30.36 14.29
C THR A 9 -11.55 -28.91 14.81
N LYS A 10 -10.68 -28.05 14.24
CA LYS A 10 -10.99 -26.60 14.16
C LYS A 10 -11.73 -26.28 12.85
N PRO A 11 -12.71 -25.35 12.87
CA PRO A 11 -13.44 -24.97 11.67
C PRO A 11 -12.49 -24.24 10.68
N LYS A 12 -12.55 -24.63 9.40
CA LYS A 12 -11.58 -24.24 8.34
C LYS A 12 -11.30 -22.73 8.28
N TRP A 13 -12.29 -21.88 8.58
CA TRP A 13 -12.15 -20.42 8.55
C TRP A 13 -11.08 -19.87 9.50
N GLN A 14 -10.71 -20.58 10.58
CA GLN A 14 -9.64 -20.15 11.51
C GLN A 14 -8.23 -20.34 10.94
N THR A 15 -8.09 -21.12 9.86
CA THR A 15 -6.78 -21.44 9.26
C THR A 15 -6.74 -21.17 7.76
N ASN A 16 -7.82 -20.59 7.20
CA ASN A 16 -7.85 -20.28 5.79
C ASN A 16 -6.83 -19.18 5.49
N PRO A 17 -6.05 -19.31 4.40
CA PRO A 17 -5.11 -18.28 4.00
C PRO A 17 -5.84 -16.98 3.69
N THR A 18 -5.27 -15.87 4.13
CA THR A 18 -5.74 -14.50 3.86
C THR A 18 -4.68 -13.75 3.07
N MET A 19 -5.13 -12.77 2.29
CA MET A 19 -4.32 -11.77 1.61
C MET A 19 -4.54 -10.42 2.30
N LEU A 20 -3.51 -9.60 2.45
CA LEU A 20 -3.68 -8.22 2.86
C LEU A 20 -4.01 -7.38 1.63
N VAL A 21 -5.05 -6.56 1.73
CA VAL A 21 -5.47 -5.66 0.66
C VAL A 21 -5.70 -4.26 1.21
N ALA A 22 -5.42 -3.25 0.40
CA ALA A 22 -5.76 -1.86 0.66
C ALA A 22 -6.63 -1.34 -0.50
N PRO A 23 -7.64 -0.50 -0.23
CA PRO A 23 -8.51 0.06 -1.26
C PRO A 23 -7.86 1.25 -1.97
N TYR A 24 -8.15 1.39 -3.25
CA TYR A 24 -7.88 2.60 -4.03
C TYR A 24 -9.10 3.51 -4.10
N TYR A 25 -8.86 4.81 -3.99
CA TYR A 25 -9.86 5.86 -4.22
C TYR A 25 -9.39 6.78 -5.34
N GLY A 26 -10.24 7.03 -6.34
CA GLY A 26 -9.91 8.00 -7.39
C GLY A 26 -9.76 9.42 -6.82
N SER A 27 -8.74 10.16 -7.27
CA SER A 27 -8.48 11.53 -6.81
C SER A 27 -9.44 12.55 -7.41
N GLU A 28 -10.02 12.28 -8.58
CA GLU A 28 -10.86 13.22 -9.32
C GLU A 28 -12.27 13.40 -8.73
N LEU A 29 -12.73 14.66 -8.70
CA LEU A 29 -14.13 15.01 -8.47
C LEU A 29 -14.95 14.61 -9.69
N THR A 30 -15.97 13.76 -9.49
CA THR A 30 -16.93 13.38 -10.52
C THR A 30 -18.34 13.39 -9.93
N ASN A 31 -19.38 13.22 -10.73
CA ASN A 31 -20.75 13.10 -10.23
C ASN A 31 -20.95 11.97 -9.19
N PHE A 32 -20.02 11.00 -9.13
CA PHE A 32 -20.07 9.86 -8.22
C PHE A 32 -18.97 9.86 -7.16
N ARG A 33 -18.01 10.79 -7.22
CA ARG A 33 -16.83 10.80 -6.35
C ARG A 33 -16.60 12.21 -5.83
N ALA A 34 -16.42 12.35 -4.52
CA ALA A 34 -16.15 13.63 -3.87
C ALA A 34 -14.77 14.23 -4.23
N GLY A 35 -13.89 13.45 -4.88
CA GLY A 35 -12.53 13.84 -5.18
C GLY A 35 -11.66 13.99 -3.94
N TRP A 36 -10.40 14.33 -4.16
CA TRP A 36 -9.44 14.71 -3.13
C TRP A 36 -9.07 16.17 -3.30
N HIS A 37 -8.72 16.83 -2.19
CA HIS A 37 -8.26 18.22 -2.25
C HIS A 37 -6.88 18.27 -2.92
N ASP A 38 -6.70 19.11 -3.94
CA ASP A 38 -5.47 19.14 -4.75
C ASP A 38 -4.20 19.34 -3.91
N ALA A 39 -4.21 20.27 -2.95
CA ALA A 39 -3.09 20.48 -2.03
C ALA A 39 -2.75 19.23 -1.18
N LEU A 40 -3.71 18.35 -0.90
CA LEU A 40 -3.45 17.08 -0.23
C LEU A 40 -2.88 16.06 -1.22
N VAL A 41 -3.40 16.00 -2.45
CA VAL A 41 -2.85 15.13 -3.51
C VAL A 41 -1.38 15.46 -3.78
N GLU A 42 -1.04 16.74 -3.88
CA GLU A 42 0.34 17.20 -4.08
C GLU A 42 1.28 16.72 -2.95
N ARG A 43 0.85 16.84 -1.69
CA ARG A 43 1.63 16.36 -0.54
C ARG A 43 1.77 14.84 -0.49
N ILE A 44 0.74 14.11 -0.95
CA ILE A 44 0.82 12.64 -1.10
C ILE A 44 1.81 12.28 -2.21
N GLN A 45 1.80 12.98 -3.35
CA GLN A 45 2.78 12.79 -4.42
C GLN A 45 4.20 13.07 -3.95
N GLN A 46 4.37 14.02 -3.03
CA GLN A 46 5.65 14.32 -2.36
C GLN A 46 5.99 13.34 -1.23
N CYS A 47 5.21 12.26 -1.07
CA CYS A 47 5.46 11.19 -0.12
C CYS A 47 5.45 11.65 1.36
N GLU A 48 4.72 12.71 1.70
CA GLU A 48 4.67 13.23 3.08
C GLU A 48 3.88 12.34 4.06
N TYR A 49 3.00 11.48 3.55
CA TYR A 49 2.02 10.75 4.34
C TYR A 49 2.14 9.24 4.10
N PRO A 50 2.77 8.48 5.01
CA PRO A 50 3.06 7.07 4.75
C PRO A 50 1.82 6.18 4.64
N GLN A 51 0.68 6.63 5.17
CA GLN A 51 -0.60 5.95 5.03
C GLN A 51 -1.21 6.02 3.62
N TYR A 52 -0.65 6.85 2.73
CA TYR A 52 -1.15 7.06 1.38
C TYR A 52 -0.06 6.76 0.35
N MET A 53 -0.47 6.14 -0.76
CA MET A 53 0.36 6.01 -1.95
C MET A 53 -0.44 6.49 -3.15
N TRP A 54 0.13 7.43 -3.91
CA TRP A 54 -0.46 7.91 -5.16
C TRP A 54 0.00 7.04 -6.32
N GLU A 55 -0.92 6.70 -7.21
CA GLU A 55 -0.66 5.88 -8.40
C GLU A 55 -1.62 6.22 -9.55
N ARG A 56 -1.22 5.92 -10.79
CA ARG A 56 -2.08 5.97 -11.96
C ARG A 56 -2.47 4.57 -12.39
N LEU A 57 -3.70 4.17 -12.04
CA LEU A 57 -4.16 2.81 -12.31
C LEU A 57 -4.56 2.61 -13.78
N PRO A 58 -4.09 1.54 -14.43
CA PRO A 58 -4.41 1.22 -15.82
C PRO A 58 -5.74 0.46 -16.00
N ILE A 59 -6.74 0.74 -15.16
CA ILE A 59 -8.01 -0.02 -15.11
C ILE A 59 -9.12 0.64 -15.94
N ASN A 60 -9.00 1.93 -16.24
CA ASN A 60 -9.99 2.69 -17.02
C ASN A 60 -9.42 3.15 -18.37
N LYS A 61 -10.30 3.49 -19.33
CA LYS A 61 -9.93 4.02 -20.66
C LYS A 61 -9.02 5.27 -20.59
N THR A 62 -9.05 5.98 -19.48
CA THR A 62 -8.12 7.06 -19.14
C THR A 62 -7.47 6.69 -17.80
N PRO A 63 -6.12 6.74 -17.67
CA PRO A 63 -5.48 6.51 -16.38
C PRO A 63 -5.94 7.58 -15.39
N CYS A 64 -6.78 7.18 -14.44
CA CYS A 64 -7.23 8.05 -13.36
C CYS A 64 -6.21 7.96 -12.23
N GLU A 65 -5.77 9.12 -11.78
CA GLU A 65 -5.03 9.23 -10.53
C GLU A 65 -5.86 8.63 -9.38
N SER A 66 -5.19 7.81 -8.58
CA SER A 66 -5.80 7.03 -7.52
C SER A 66 -4.87 7.02 -6.30
N ILE A 67 -5.48 7.01 -5.12
CA ILE A 67 -4.77 6.97 -3.85
C ILE A 67 -5.09 5.65 -3.17
N LEU A 68 -4.05 4.84 -2.95
CA LEU A 68 -4.08 3.65 -2.12
C LEU A 68 -4.04 4.05 -0.65
N LYS A 69 -4.94 3.48 0.15
CA LYS A 69 -5.12 3.82 1.57
C LYS A 69 -4.66 2.69 2.48
N PHE A 70 -3.43 2.75 2.97
CA PHE A 70 -2.88 1.74 3.89
C PHE A 70 -3.50 1.80 5.29
N ASP A 71 -4.05 2.95 5.70
CA ASP A 71 -4.85 3.08 6.92
C ASP A 71 -6.11 2.18 6.91
N GLN A 72 -6.49 1.68 5.73
CA GLN A 72 -7.62 0.77 5.53
C GLN A 72 -7.17 -0.64 5.10
N LEU A 73 -5.96 -1.05 5.47
CA LEU A 73 -5.48 -2.42 5.28
C LEU A 73 -6.42 -3.41 5.96
N GLN A 74 -6.86 -4.40 5.20
CA GLN A 74 -7.77 -5.43 5.69
C GLN A 74 -7.38 -6.81 5.16
N PRO A 75 -7.59 -7.87 5.97
CA PRO A 75 -7.43 -9.23 5.50
C PRO A 75 -8.63 -9.64 4.62
N LEU A 76 -8.35 -10.08 3.41
CA LEU A 76 -9.31 -10.69 2.50
C LEU A 76 -9.07 -12.21 2.45
N GLY A 77 -10.13 -13.01 2.51
CA GLY A 77 -10.01 -14.46 2.34
C GLY A 77 -9.47 -14.81 0.95
N LYS A 78 -8.50 -15.73 0.87
CA LYS A 78 -7.90 -16.19 -0.40
C LYS A 78 -8.83 -17.18 -1.12
N HIS A 79 -10.04 -16.73 -1.45
CA HIS A 79 -10.96 -17.45 -2.31
C HIS A 79 -10.83 -16.89 -3.73
N TYR A 80 -10.80 -17.75 -4.75
CA TYR A 80 -10.57 -17.34 -6.15
C TYR A 80 -11.63 -16.37 -6.71
N LYS A 81 -12.82 -16.31 -6.09
CA LYS A 81 -13.88 -15.32 -6.45
C LYS A 81 -13.71 -13.96 -5.75
N ALA A 82 -12.74 -13.81 -4.86
CA ALA A 82 -12.55 -12.59 -4.08
C ALA A 82 -11.64 -11.56 -4.77
N TYR A 83 -10.86 -11.99 -5.76
CA TYR A 83 -9.95 -11.12 -6.50
C TYR A 83 -9.82 -11.58 -7.95
N GLU A 84 -9.44 -10.65 -8.82
CA GLU A 84 -9.05 -10.90 -10.20
C GLU A 84 -7.60 -10.45 -10.36
N LEU A 85 -6.77 -11.28 -11.00
CA LEU A 85 -5.41 -10.88 -11.33
C LEU A 85 -5.44 -10.12 -12.65
N THR A 86 -4.77 -8.97 -12.68
CA THR A 86 -4.57 -8.20 -13.89
C THR A 86 -3.16 -8.45 -14.43
N ASP A 87 -2.91 -8.05 -15.67
CA ASP A 87 -1.56 -8.08 -16.26
C ASP A 87 -0.69 -6.90 -15.78
N TYR A 88 -1.20 -6.08 -14.86
CA TYR A 88 -0.54 -4.89 -14.37
C TYR A 88 0.12 -5.17 -13.03
N VAL A 89 1.43 -4.93 -12.97
CA VAL A 89 2.24 -5.07 -11.77
C VAL A 89 3.18 -3.87 -11.69
N LEU A 90 3.46 -3.43 -10.47
CA LEU A 90 4.54 -2.47 -10.22
C LEU A 90 5.88 -3.10 -10.64
N CYS A 91 6.80 -2.28 -11.13
CA CYS A 91 8.17 -2.74 -11.37
C CYS A 91 8.85 -3.10 -10.05
N GLU A 92 9.91 -3.89 -10.12
CA GLU A 92 10.64 -4.39 -8.94
C GLU A 92 11.09 -3.23 -8.02
N ASP A 93 11.71 -2.20 -8.59
CA ASP A 93 12.15 -1.02 -7.81
C ASP A 93 10.99 -0.32 -7.06
N ALA A 94 9.81 -0.25 -7.67
CA ALA A 94 8.64 0.37 -7.05
C ALA A 94 8.04 -0.52 -5.95
N LEU A 95 8.10 -1.85 -6.13
CA LEU A 95 7.70 -2.82 -5.11
C LEU A 95 8.64 -2.76 -3.89
N ASP A 96 9.95 -2.64 -4.09
CA ASP A 96 10.90 -2.54 -2.99
C ASP A 96 10.64 -1.29 -2.14
N ILE A 97 10.42 -0.14 -2.79
CA ILE A 97 10.04 1.09 -2.09
C ILE A 97 8.72 0.89 -1.33
N LEU A 98 7.72 0.26 -1.95
CA LEU A 98 6.43 -0.01 -1.34
C LEU A 98 6.53 -0.90 -0.10
N ASP A 99 7.36 -1.94 -0.16
CA ASP A 99 7.60 -2.87 0.95
C ASP A 99 8.27 -2.14 2.11
N ASP A 100 9.31 -1.34 1.84
CA ASP A 100 9.95 -0.50 2.86
C ASP A 100 8.95 0.48 3.50
N TRP A 101 8.08 1.06 2.67
CA TRP A 101 7.05 2.01 3.07
C TRP A 101 6.03 1.36 4.01
N LEU A 102 5.58 0.16 3.66
CA LEU A 102 4.61 -0.61 4.42
C LEU A 102 5.21 -1.10 5.75
N ILE A 103 6.47 -1.55 5.74
CA ILE A 103 7.20 -1.92 6.96
C ILE A 103 7.31 -0.71 7.88
N TRP A 104 7.67 0.46 7.35
CA TRP A 104 7.75 1.67 8.14
C TRP A 104 6.40 2.02 8.77
N LEU A 105 5.30 1.97 8.02
CA LEU A 105 3.96 2.26 8.51
C LEU A 105 3.51 1.27 9.61
N ILE A 106 3.67 -0.04 9.39
CA ILE A 106 3.14 -1.07 10.30
C ILE A 106 4.02 -1.23 11.54
N ALA A 107 5.34 -1.22 11.38
CA ALA A 107 6.28 -1.48 12.47
C ALA A 107 6.75 -0.20 13.17
N ASN A 108 6.44 0.98 12.60
CA ASN A 108 7.00 2.27 12.98
C ASN A 108 8.54 2.25 13.03
N LYS A 109 9.15 1.50 12.10
CA LYS A 109 10.59 1.30 11.99
C LYS A 109 10.98 1.34 10.53
N LEU A 110 11.91 2.22 10.19
CA LEU A 110 12.50 2.27 8.87
C LEU A 110 13.74 1.37 8.85
N PRO A 111 13.80 0.32 7.99
CA PRO A 111 14.97 -0.54 7.90
C PRO A 111 16.21 0.28 7.52
N LYS A 112 17.37 0.05 8.14
CA LYS A 112 18.57 0.86 7.87
C LYS A 112 19.18 0.62 6.49
N GLU A 113 18.90 -0.53 5.91
CA GLU A 113 19.38 -0.96 4.59
C GLU A 113 18.30 -0.71 3.52
N SER A 114 17.22 0.01 3.83
CA SER A 114 16.18 0.34 2.86
C SER A 114 16.53 1.55 2.01
N ASN A 115 16.03 1.55 0.77
CA ASN A 115 16.14 2.69 -0.13
C ASN A 115 15.55 3.97 0.51
N LEU A 116 14.43 3.82 1.23
CA LEU A 116 13.77 4.93 1.91
C LEU A 116 14.59 5.52 3.05
N TYR A 117 15.35 4.69 3.78
CA TYR A 117 16.23 5.18 4.83
C TYR A 117 17.35 6.03 4.25
N GLU A 118 17.99 5.56 3.18
CA GLU A 118 19.05 6.30 2.50
C GLU A 118 18.56 7.64 1.95
N ILE A 119 17.40 7.66 1.28
CA ILE A 119 16.78 8.88 0.76
C ILE A 119 16.48 9.85 1.90
N ARG A 120 15.90 9.37 3.00
CA ARG A 120 15.56 10.21 4.17
C ARG A 120 16.80 10.85 4.78
N GLU A 121 17.85 10.07 5.03
CA GLU A 121 19.08 10.60 5.63
C GLU A 121 19.74 11.63 4.71
N ALA A 122 19.78 11.37 3.40
CA ALA A 122 20.29 12.34 2.42
C ALA A 122 19.51 13.67 2.44
N LEU A 123 18.17 13.61 2.47
CA LEU A 123 17.33 14.82 2.55
C LEU A 123 17.50 15.57 3.87
N LEU A 124 17.63 14.85 4.99
CA LEU A 124 17.87 15.47 6.29
C LEU A 124 19.23 16.16 6.36
N ASP A 125 20.26 15.58 5.76
CA ASP A 125 21.59 16.18 5.73
C ASP A 125 21.63 17.44 4.85
N ILE A 126 20.91 17.45 3.72
CA ILE A 126 20.71 18.66 2.90
C ILE A 126 20.04 19.76 3.74
N ASN A 127 18.99 19.43 4.48
CA ASN A 127 18.25 20.40 5.29
C ASN A 127 19.02 20.90 6.52
N LYS A 128 20.05 20.18 7.00
CA LYS A 128 20.95 20.66 8.08
C LYS A 128 22.03 21.62 7.57
N GLY A 129 22.29 21.64 6.27
CA GLY A 129 23.28 22.50 5.61
C GLY A 129 22.76 23.88 5.20
N VAL A 130 21.50 24.19 5.49
CA VAL A 130 20.81 25.48 5.29
C VAL A 130 20.58 26.13 6.64
#